data_AF-A0A6L7LT84-F1
#
_entry.id   AF-A0A6L7LT84-F1
#
_cell.length_a   1.000
_cell.length_b   1.000
_cell.length_c   1.000
_cell.angle_alpha   90.00
_cell.angle_beta   90.00
_cell.angle_gamma   90.00
#
_symmetry.space_group_name_H-M   'P 1'
#
loop_
_entity.id
_entity.type
_entity.pdbx_description
1 polymer ?
#
loop_
_entity_poly.entity_id
_entity_poly.type
_entity_poly.pdbx_seq_one_letter_code
_entity_poly.pdbx_strand_id
1 'polypeptide(L)'
;MTKMNMVWIAVASLLHPKIESNLFVRKPEIESKVRELFNVTITPVMIDKHLVNSEDRQADPNNPSRGGSRNRYLVRGAYDNFRLYKQSDSESDAWDKTGPTCPDSKSIDPEYEYLVTWYERMYVNS
;
A
#
# COMPACT_ATOMS: atom_id res chain seq x y z
N MET A 1 -0.61 4.26 -15.99
CA MET A 1 -0.44 3.77 -14.61
C MET A 1 0.60 4.60 -13.85
N THR A 2 0.37 4.94 -12.58
CA THR A 2 1.34 5.70 -11.77
C THR A 2 2.36 4.78 -11.08
N LYS A 3 3.52 5.31 -10.66
CA LYS A 3 4.49 4.56 -9.84
C LYS A 3 3.90 4.08 -8.50
N MET A 4 2.91 4.80 -7.96
CA MET A 4 2.18 4.39 -6.76
C MET A 4 1.33 3.14 -7.03
N ASN A 5 0.64 3.10 -8.17
CA ASN A 5 -0.13 1.93 -8.59
C ASN A 5 0.80 0.73 -8.82
N MET A 6 1.97 0.94 -9.43
CA MET A 6 2.98 -0.11 -9.63
C MET A 6 3.45 -0.71 -8.30
N VAL A 7 3.72 0.12 -7.29
CA VAL A 7 4.08 -0.37 -5.94
C VAL A 7 2.94 -1.17 -5.32
N TRP A 8 1.71 -0.67 -5.40
CA TRP A 8 0.56 -1.39 -4.86
C TRP A 8 0.38 -2.74 -5.53
N ILE A 9 0.48 -2.80 -6.86
CA ILE A 9 0.40 -4.06 -7.64
C ILE A 9 1.50 -5.01 -7.21
N ALA A 10 2.75 -4.54 -7.09
CA ALA A 10 3.86 -5.39 -6.67
C ALA A 10 3.63 -6.01 -5.28
N VAL A 11 3.14 -5.22 -4.32
CA VAL A 11 2.80 -5.74 -2.98
C VAL A 11 1.62 -6.72 -3.07
N ALA A 12 0.56 -6.38 -3.80
CA ALA A 12 -0.59 -7.26 -3.99
C ALA A 12 -0.20 -8.59 -4.66
N SER A 13 0.67 -8.58 -5.67
CA SER A 13 1.19 -9.78 -6.33
C SER A 13 2.04 -10.64 -5.41
N LEU A 14 2.80 -10.04 -4.48
CA LEU A 14 3.61 -10.79 -3.50
C LEU A 14 2.74 -11.44 -2.42
N LEU A 15 1.60 -10.85 -2.11
CA LEU A 15 0.68 -11.34 -1.10
C LEU A 15 -0.33 -12.33 -1.67
N HIS A 16 -0.84 -12.13 -2.89
CA HIS A 16 -1.82 -13.00 -3.52
C HIS A 16 -1.25 -14.40 -3.81
N PRO A 17 -2.01 -15.50 -3.60
CA PRO A 17 -3.36 -15.58 -3.06
C PRO A 17 -3.41 -15.74 -1.53
N LYS A 18 -2.29 -15.55 -0.81
CA LYS A 18 -2.23 -15.76 0.63
C LYS A 18 -3.03 -14.67 1.36
N ILE A 19 -3.90 -15.11 2.26
CA ILE A 19 -4.88 -14.28 3.00
C ILE A 19 -4.39 -13.98 4.43
N GLU A 20 -3.14 -14.29 4.78
CA GLU A 20 -2.70 -14.04 6.15
C GLU A 20 -2.59 -12.53 6.41
N SER A 21 -3.43 -12.07 7.34
CA SER A 21 -3.66 -10.67 7.73
C SER A 21 -2.40 -9.92 8.17
N ASN A 22 -1.31 -10.66 8.44
CA ASN A 22 -0.04 -10.18 8.94
C ASN A 22 1.12 -10.45 7.97
N LEU A 23 0.84 -10.80 6.71
CA LEU A 23 1.91 -10.96 5.73
C LEU A 23 2.50 -9.60 5.39
N PHE A 24 3.76 -9.50 5.77
CA PHE A 24 4.60 -8.34 5.67
C PHE A 24 5.61 -8.60 4.57
N VAL A 25 5.72 -7.67 3.63
CA VAL A 25 6.63 -7.70 2.49
C VAL A 25 7.78 -6.74 2.77
N ARG A 26 9.02 -7.20 2.60
CA ARG A 26 10.20 -6.36 2.82
C ARG A 26 10.36 -5.40 1.65
N LYS A 27 10.90 -4.21 1.95
CA LYS A 27 11.22 -3.20 0.94
C LYS A 27 11.96 -3.73 -0.31
N PRO A 28 13.03 -4.55 -0.18
CA PRO A 28 13.76 -5.03 -1.35
C PRO A 28 12.93 -5.98 -2.22
N GLU A 29 11.96 -6.70 -1.64
CA GLU A 29 11.06 -7.58 -2.38
C GLU A 29 10.10 -6.76 -3.24
N ILE A 30 9.59 -5.65 -2.71
CA ILE A 30 8.75 -4.69 -3.44
C ILE A 30 9.53 -4.09 -4.61
N GLU A 31 10.75 -3.61 -4.36
CA GLU A 31 11.61 -3.02 -5.39
C GLU A 31 11.92 -4.03 -6.50
N SER A 32 12.27 -5.26 -6.13
CA SER A 32 12.53 -6.35 -7.08
C SER A 32 11.28 -6.68 -7.90
N LYS A 33 10.11 -6.77 -7.26
CA LYS A 33 8.86 -7.11 -7.95
C LYS A 33 8.39 -5.99 -8.87
N VAL A 34 8.57 -4.72 -8.51
CA VAL A 34 8.28 -3.58 -9.41
C VAL A 34 9.19 -3.62 -10.65
N ARG A 35 10.48 -3.94 -10.48
CA ARG A 35 11.40 -4.11 -11.60
C ARG A 35 10.99 -5.28 -12.49
N GLU A 36 10.60 -6.40 -11.90
CA GLU A 36 10.16 -7.60 -12.62
C GLU A 36 8.90 -7.33 -13.46
N LEU A 37 7.87 -6.73 -12.86
CA LEU A 37 6.57 -6.53 -13.52
C LEU A 37 6.57 -5.38 -14.54
N PHE A 38 7.30 -4.30 -14.25
CA PHE A 38 7.18 -3.06 -15.04
C PHE A 38 8.47 -2.63 -15.73
N ASN A 39 9.58 -3.34 -15.52
CA ASN A 39 10.92 -2.93 -15.98
C ASN A 39 11.28 -1.50 -15.55
N VAL A 40 10.83 -1.08 -14.36
CA VAL A 40 11.01 0.26 -13.79
C VAL A 40 11.73 0.16 -12.45
N THR A 41 12.60 1.13 -12.17
CA THR A 41 13.18 1.31 -10.83
C THR A 41 12.44 2.41 -10.09
N ILE A 42 11.99 2.10 -8.87
CA ILE A 42 11.46 3.05 -7.90
C ILE A 42 12.51 3.34 -6.84
N THR A 43 12.49 4.55 -6.27
CA THR A 43 13.42 4.87 -5.19
C THR A 43 12.82 4.46 -3.84
N PRO A 44 13.65 4.11 -2.84
CA PRO A 44 13.21 3.80 -1.48
C PRO A 44 12.25 4.83 -0.89
N VAL A 45 12.51 6.11 -1.16
CA VAL A 45 11.71 7.25 -0.72
C VAL A 45 10.28 7.21 -1.28
N MET A 46 10.07 6.64 -2.48
CA MET A 46 8.73 6.52 -3.07
C MET A 46 7.84 5.55 -2.30
N ILE A 47 8.43 4.52 -1.70
CA ILE A 47 7.71 3.58 -0.84
C ILE A 47 7.41 4.27 0.49
N ASP A 48 8.43 4.88 1.12
CA ASP A 48 8.31 5.42 2.48
C ASP A 48 7.39 6.66 2.57
N LYS A 49 7.48 7.60 1.63
CA LYS A 49 6.80 8.91 1.75
C LYS A 49 5.41 8.95 1.13
N HIS A 50 5.12 8.11 0.13
CA HIS A 50 3.91 8.27 -0.68
C HIS A 50 2.85 7.20 -0.46
N LEU A 51 3.14 6.19 0.36
CA LEU A 51 2.25 5.03 0.48
C LEU A 51 2.04 4.54 1.91
N VAL A 52 2.85 4.99 2.88
CA VAL A 52 2.87 4.44 4.25
C VAL A 52 2.04 5.26 5.21
N ASN A 53 1.12 4.60 5.91
CA ASN A 53 0.49 5.13 7.12
C ASN A 53 1.14 4.52 8.37
N SER A 54 2.09 5.21 9.02
CA SER A 54 2.47 4.93 10.43
C SER A 54 3.60 5.80 11.00
N GLU A 55 4.65 6.09 10.24
CA GLU A 55 5.93 6.55 10.84
C GLU A 55 5.85 7.93 11.52
N ASP A 56 5.29 8.92 10.83
CA ASP A 56 5.09 10.27 11.37
C ASP A 56 3.95 10.34 12.42
N ARG A 57 3.04 9.35 12.42
CA ARG A 57 1.91 9.28 13.37
C ARG A 57 2.37 8.75 14.73
N GLN A 58 3.32 7.81 14.75
CA GLN A 58 3.98 7.39 15.98
C GLN A 58 4.88 8.49 16.57
N ALA A 59 5.42 9.36 15.72
CA ALA A 59 6.25 10.48 16.15
C ALA A 59 5.44 11.60 16.84
N ASP A 60 4.17 11.80 16.47
CA ASP A 60 3.30 12.81 17.09
C ASP A 60 1.80 12.42 17.00
N PRO A 61 1.29 11.61 17.95
CA PRO A 61 -0.10 11.14 17.95
C PRO A 61 -1.15 12.26 18.04
N ASN A 62 -0.74 13.45 18.51
CA ASN A 62 -1.62 14.59 18.71
C ASN A 62 -1.75 15.47 17.45
N ASN A 63 -0.99 15.17 16.39
CA ASN A 63 -1.03 15.91 15.15
C ASN A 63 -1.59 15.06 14.00
N PRO A 64 -2.92 15.07 13.77
CA PRO A 64 -3.57 14.29 12.71
C PRO A 64 -3.04 14.64 11.31
N SER A 65 -2.53 15.85 11.10
CA SER A 65 -1.96 16.27 9.82
C SER A 65 -0.59 15.62 9.50
N ARG A 66 0.09 15.02 10.50
CA ARG A 66 1.39 14.36 10.32
C ARG A 66 1.22 12.89 9.94
N GLY A 67 1.94 12.50 8.88
CA GLY A 67 2.12 11.12 8.47
C GLY A 67 1.05 10.52 7.59
N GLY A 68 1.47 9.99 6.44
CA GLY A 68 0.58 9.33 5.50
C GLY A 68 0.35 10.16 4.25
N SER A 69 0.36 9.46 3.13
CA SER A 69 -0.11 9.98 1.86
C SER A 69 -1.64 9.99 1.83
N ARG A 70 -2.23 10.91 1.05
CA ARG A 70 -3.67 10.85 0.73
C ARG A 70 -4.04 9.49 0.12
N ASN A 71 -3.10 8.86 -0.59
CA ASN A 71 -3.25 7.50 -1.11
C ASN A 71 -2.70 6.51 -0.07
N ARG A 72 -3.60 5.81 0.63
CA ARG A 72 -3.27 4.92 1.74
C ARG A 72 -3.11 3.49 1.24
N TYR A 73 -2.09 3.26 0.43
CA TYR A 73 -1.89 1.97 -0.20
C TYR A 73 -1.23 0.95 0.74
N LEU A 74 -0.33 1.41 1.62
CA LEU A 74 0.49 0.55 2.47
C LEU A 74 0.50 0.99 3.94
N VAL A 75 0.74 0.01 4.82
CA VAL A 75 1.07 0.23 6.24
C VAL A 75 2.47 -0.32 6.48
N ARG A 76 3.32 0.46 7.16
CA ARG A 76 4.66 0.00 7.59
C ARG A 76 4.57 -0.63 8.97
N GLY A 77 4.98 -1.88 9.05
CA GLY A 77 5.19 -2.62 10.29
C GLY A 77 6.63 -2.52 10.80
N ALA A 78 6.99 -3.39 11.73
CA ALA A 78 8.35 -3.45 12.27
C ALA A 78 9.38 -3.84 11.20
N TYR A 79 10.63 -3.39 11.35
CA TYR A 79 11.77 -3.72 10.48
C TYR A 79 11.56 -3.41 9.00
N ASP A 80 10.93 -2.27 8.68
CA ASP A 80 10.70 -1.79 7.31
C ASP A 80 9.97 -2.79 6.41
N ASN A 81 9.04 -3.50 7.03
CA ASN A 81 8.10 -4.33 6.32
C ASN A 81 6.82 -3.59 6.01
N PHE A 82 6.18 -3.94 4.90
CA PHE A 82 4.97 -3.30 4.41
C PHE A 82 3.88 -4.33 4.18
N ARG A 83 2.65 -3.93 4.43
CA ARG A 83 1.47 -4.69 3.99
C ARG A 83 0.50 -3.76 3.30
N LEU A 84 -0.43 -4.32 2.53
CA LEU A 84 -1.56 -3.54 2.03
C LEU A 84 -2.34 -2.95 3.20
N TYR A 85 -2.77 -1.72 3.01
CA TYR A 85 -3.66 -1.03 3.93
C TYR A 85 -5.04 -1.71 3.93
N LYS A 86 -5.65 -1.89 5.10
CA LYS A 86 -7.00 -2.46 5.26
C LYS A 86 -7.98 -1.38 5.70
N GLN A 87 -9.26 -1.58 5.47
CA GLN A 87 -10.27 -0.65 5.95
C GLN A 87 -10.27 -0.51 7.48
N SER A 88 -9.97 -1.57 8.24
CA SER A 88 -9.80 -1.51 9.70
C SER A 88 -8.65 -0.58 10.16
N ASP A 89 -7.69 -0.27 9.29
CA ASP A 89 -6.62 0.68 9.61
C ASP A 89 -7.11 2.15 9.65
N SER A 90 -8.34 2.41 9.16
CA SER A 90 -8.92 3.75 9.09
C SER A 90 -9.37 4.32 10.43
N GLU A 91 -9.61 3.47 11.44
CA GLU A 91 -9.79 3.92 12.83
C GLU A 91 -8.57 4.68 13.34
N SER A 92 -7.43 4.41 12.69
CA SER A 92 -6.14 5.00 12.92
C SER A 92 -5.80 6.11 11.92
N ASP A 93 -6.77 6.67 11.21
CA ASP A 93 -6.53 7.80 10.32
C ASP A 93 -6.96 9.11 10.93
N ALA A 94 -6.31 10.17 10.47
CA ALA A 94 -6.81 11.52 10.67
C ALA A 94 -8.06 11.76 9.81
N TRP A 95 -9.03 12.49 10.36
CA TRP A 95 -10.31 12.79 9.71
C TRP A 95 -10.21 13.40 8.30
N ASP A 96 -9.07 14.03 7.96
CA ASP A 96 -8.81 14.69 6.68
C ASP A 96 -8.20 13.78 5.61
N LYS A 97 -7.88 12.52 5.94
CA LYS A 97 -7.29 11.55 5.01
C LYS A 97 -8.38 10.61 4.50
N THR A 98 -8.99 10.93 3.36
CA THR A 98 -10.10 10.18 2.74
C THR A 98 -9.79 9.58 1.36
N GLY A 99 -8.53 9.56 0.94
CA GLY A 99 -8.16 9.05 -0.39
C GLY A 99 -8.23 7.52 -0.53
N PRO A 100 -7.92 7.00 -1.72
CA PRO A 100 -8.09 5.59 -2.05
C PRO A 100 -7.07 4.70 -1.34
N THR A 101 -7.48 3.45 -1.08
CA THR A 101 -6.64 2.40 -0.46
C THR A 101 -6.10 1.39 -1.48
N CYS A 102 -6.63 1.42 -2.69
CA CYS A 102 -6.12 0.72 -3.87
C CYS A 102 -6.27 1.58 -5.13
N PRO A 103 -5.56 1.26 -6.22
CA PRO A 103 -5.78 1.89 -7.52
C PRO A 103 -7.21 1.73 -8.02
N ASP A 104 -7.71 2.72 -8.75
CA ASP A 104 -8.88 2.54 -9.62
C ASP A 104 -8.52 1.53 -10.72
N SER A 105 -9.36 0.52 -10.95
CA SER A 105 -9.19 -0.47 -12.01
C SER A 105 -8.97 0.18 -13.39
N LYS A 106 -9.59 1.33 -13.66
CA LYS A 106 -9.40 2.08 -14.91
C LYS A 106 -8.02 2.75 -15.04
N SER A 107 -7.25 2.80 -13.95
CA SER A 107 -5.94 3.47 -13.87
C SER A 107 -4.74 2.50 -13.91
N ILE A 108 -5.02 1.20 -14.02
CA ILE A 108 -4.04 0.11 -14.09
C ILE A 108 -4.22 -0.71 -15.36
N ASP A 109 -3.23 -1.52 -15.71
CA ASP A 109 -3.35 -2.38 -16.89
C ASP A 109 -4.33 -3.53 -16.58
N PRO A 110 -5.17 -3.95 -17.55
CA PRO A 110 -6.23 -4.93 -17.34
C PRO A 110 -5.76 -6.26 -16.74
N GLU A 111 -4.52 -6.65 -17.02
CA GLU A 111 -3.92 -7.88 -16.47
C GLU A 111 -3.81 -7.89 -14.94
N TYR A 112 -3.86 -6.72 -14.29
CA TYR A 112 -3.76 -6.57 -12.83
C TYR A 112 -5.10 -6.29 -12.14
N GLU A 113 -6.21 -6.15 -12.87
CA GLU A 113 -7.53 -5.84 -12.29
C GLU A 113 -8.01 -6.90 -11.29
N TYR A 114 -7.59 -8.16 -11.49
CA TYR A 114 -7.91 -9.26 -10.57
C TYR A 114 -7.35 -9.01 -9.16
N LEU A 115 -6.22 -8.29 -9.03
CA LEU A 115 -5.63 -7.95 -7.74
C LEU A 115 -6.48 -6.94 -6.99
N VAL A 116 -7.08 -5.97 -7.69
CA VAL A 116 -8.03 -5.01 -7.10
C VAL A 116 -9.27 -5.75 -6.62
N THR A 117 -9.83 -6.63 -7.46
CA THR A 117 -10.99 -7.45 -7.09
C THR A 117 -10.71 -8.32 -5.86
N TRP A 118 -9.54 -8.97 -5.83
CA TRP A 118 -9.08 -9.74 -4.67
C TRP A 118 -8.95 -8.86 -3.43
N TYR A 119 -8.31 -7.70 -3.56
CA TYR A 119 -8.12 -6.78 -2.45
C TYR A 119 -9.45 -6.30 -1.86
N GLU A 120 -10.38 -5.84 -2.68
CA GLU A 120 -11.68 -5.34 -2.23
C GLU A 120 -12.46 -6.42 -1.46
N ARG A 121 -12.42 -7.67 -1.96
CA ARG A 121 -13.04 -8.81 -1.27
C ARG A 121 -12.42 -9.07 0.11
N MET A 122 -11.11 -8.94 0.23
CA MET A 122 -10.36 -9.36 1.42
C MET A 122 -10.14 -8.26 2.48
N TYR A 123 -10.18 -6.99 2.07
CA TYR A 123 -9.70 -5.88 2.90
C TYR A 123 -10.71 -4.72 3.04
N VAL A 124 -11.77 -4.71 2.22
CA VAL A 124 -12.83 -3.68 2.22
C VAL A 124 -14.18 -4.29 2.60
N ASN A 125 -14.54 -5.41 1.97
CA ASN A 125 -15.82 -6.08 2.21
C ASN A 125 -15.79 -7.16 3.31
N SER A 126 -14.71 -7.24 4.09
CA SER A 126 -14.51 -8.24 5.16
C SER A 126 -14.78 -7.66 6.55
#